data_AF-A0A2M7FMK9-F1
#
_entry.id   AF-A0A2M7FMK9-F1
#
_cell.length_a   1.000
_cell.length_b   1.000
_cell.length_c   1.000
_cell.angle_alpha   90.00
_cell.angle_beta   90.00
_cell.angle_gamma   90.00
#
_symmetry.space_group_name_H-M   'P 1'
#
loop_
_entity.id
_entity.type
_entity.pdbx_description
1 polymer ?
#
loop_
_entity_poly.entity_id
_entity_poly.type
_entity_poly.pdbx_seq_one_letter_code
_entity_poly.pdbx_strand_id
1 'polypeptide(L)' 'ARVSLMRTLLARPRALLLDEPFSKLDAVLRVQFRAFVFEQIEQLQLPTLLVTHDAADVPPGARVLNISDWQVGDA' A
#
# COMPACT_ATOMS: atom_id res chain seq x y z
N ALA A 1 8.46 6.83 -7.03
CA ALA A 1 7.26 6.31 -6.37
C ALA A 1 6.26 7.41 -6.03
N ARG A 2 6.60 8.38 -5.17
CA ARG A 2 5.73 9.47 -4.69
C ARG A 2 4.87 10.16 -5.78
N VAL A 3 5.51 10.69 -6.84
CA VAL A 3 4.80 11.40 -7.93
C VAL A 3 3.82 10.47 -8.67
N SER A 4 4.21 9.22 -8.91
CA SER A 4 3.34 8.26 -9.58
C SER A 4 2.11 7.95 -8.72
N LEU A 5 2.29 7.77 -7.42
CA LEU A 5 1.17 7.51 -6.51
C LEU A 5 0.21 8.70 -6.42
N MET A 6 0.75 9.93 -6.31
CA MET A 6 -0.06 11.15 -6.35
C MET A 6 -0.87 11.25 -7.65
N ARG A 7 -0.24 10.99 -8.80
CA ARG A 7 -0.93 10.97 -10.10
C ARG A 7 -2.05 9.92 -10.13
N THR A 8 -1.81 8.74 -9.58
CA THR A 8 -2.83 7.68 -9.48
C THR A 8 -4.02 8.14 -8.64
N LEU A 9 -3.79 8.73 -7.45
CA LEU A 9 -4.86 9.23 -6.58
C LEU A 9 -5.67 10.37 -7.25
N LEU A 10 -4.98 11.31 -7.91
CA LEU A 10 -5.61 12.41 -8.65
C LEU A 10 -6.50 11.93 -9.80
N ALA A 11 -6.22 10.76 -10.37
CA ALA A 11 -7.03 10.16 -11.42
C ALA A 11 -8.36 9.56 -10.90
N ARG A 12 -8.64 9.63 -9.59
CA ARG A 12 -9.85 9.08 -8.93
C ARG A 12 -10.10 7.62 -9.34
N PRO A 13 -9.16 6.71 -9.02
CA PRO A 13 -9.27 5.32 -9.42
C PRO A 13 -10.41 4.65 -8.66
N ARG A 14 -10.86 3.49 -9.15
CA ARG A 14 -11.85 2.66 -8.44
C ARG A 14 -11.23 1.63 -7.49
N ALA A 15 -9.92 1.41 -7.60
CA ALA A 15 -9.14 0.50 -6.77
C ALA A 15 -7.65 0.84 -6.91
N LEU A 16 -6.83 0.36 -5.97
CA LEU A 16 -5.38 0.56 -5.95
C LEU A 16 -4.64 -0.78 -5.85
N LEU A 17 -3.57 -0.90 -6.63
CA LEU A 17 -2.54 -1.92 -6.48
C LEU A 17 -1.21 -1.22 -6.23
N LEU A 18 -0.62 -1.47 -5.06
CA LEU A 18 0.60 -0.82 -4.61
C LEU A 18 1.68 -1.88 -4.41
N ASP A 19 2.75 -1.78 -5.19
CA ASP A 19 3.91 -2.67 -5.09
C ASP A 19 5.09 -1.88 -4.52
N GLU A 20 5.46 -2.17 -3.28
CA GLU A 20 6.47 -1.47 -2.47
C GLU A 20 6.44 0.07 -2.62
N PRO A 21 5.29 0.73 -2.40
CA PRO A 21 5.11 2.14 -2.75
C PRO A 21 6.03 3.10 -1.97
N PHE A 22 6.58 2.65 -0.83
CA PHE A 22 7.33 3.46 0.12
C PHE A 22 8.82 3.12 0.23
N SER A 23 9.29 2.06 -0.45
CA SER A 23 10.66 1.54 -0.30
C SER A 23 11.75 2.55 -0.69
N LYS A 24 11.45 3.43 -1.65
CA LYS A 24 12.39 4.44 -2.17
C LYS A 24 12.35 5.80 -1.44
N LEU A 25 11.64 5.91 -0.32
CA LEU A 25 11.57 7.14 0.48
C LEU A 25 12.54 7.05 1.67
N ASP A 26 13.13 8.20 2.04
CA ASP A 26 13.85 8.34 3.31
C ASP A 26 12.90 8.14 4.49
N ALA A 27 13.45 7.84 5.67
CA ALA A 27 12.67 7.42 6.83
C ALA A 27 11.62 8.47 7.27
N VAL A 28 11.97 9.76 7.24
CA VAL A 28 11.06 10.83 7.67
C VAL A 28 9.93 11.01 6.67
N LEU A 29 10.29 11.11 5.38
CA LEU A 29 9.30 11.27 4.31
C LEU A 29 8.40 10.03 4.17
N ARG A 30 8.94 8.83 4.43
CA ARG A 30 8.19 7.57 4.42
C ARG A 30 7.02 7.64 5.39
N VAL A 31 7.25 8.04 6.65
CA VAL A 31 6.21 8.09 7.69
C VAL A 31 5.10 9.06 7.29
N GLN A 32 5.46 10.29 6.90
CA GLN A 32 4.49 11.32 6.53
C GLN A 32 3.69 10.92 5.28
N PHE A 33 4.37 10.41 4.25
CA PHE A 33 3.74 10.06 2.99
C PHE A 33 2.85 8.83 3.12
N ARG A 34 3.25 7.83 3.93
CA ARG A 34 2.43 6.67 4.25
C ARG A 34 1.13 7.06 4.95
N ALA A 35 1.22 7.92 5.97
CA ALA A 35 0.04 8.43 6.68
C ALA A 35 -0.93 9.13 5.71
N PHE A 36 -0.41 10.02 4.85
CA PHE A 36 -1.20 10.69 3.82
C PHE A 36 -1.90 9.69 2.88
N VAL A 37 -1.20 8.67 2.40
CA VAL A 37 -1.78 7.70 1.45
C VAL A 37 -2.90 6.89 2.08
N PHE A 38 -2.72 6.43 3.32
CA PHE A 38 -3.77 5.66 4.00
C PHE A 38 -4.99 6.52 4.32
N GLU A 39 -4.79 7.78 4.70
CA GLU A 39 -5.90 8.73 4.86
C GLU A 39 -6.70 8.88 3.56
N GLN A 40 -6.03 9.02 2.42
CA GLN A 40 -6.72 9.12 1.13
C GLN A 40 -7.45 7.83 0.74
N ILE A 41 -6.87 6.66 1.01
CA ILE A 41 -7.51 5.36 0.77
C ILE A 41 -8.81 5.25 1.57
N GLU A 42 -8.78 5.63 2.85
CA GLU A 42 -9.94 5.59 3.74
C GLU A 42 -11.03 6.58 3.31
N GLN A 43 -10.65 7.84 3.06
CA GLN A 43 -11.58 8.90 2.64
C GLN A 43 -12.28 8.59 1.32
N LEU A 44 -11.55 8.00 0.36
CA LEU A 44 -12.08 7.64 -0.95
C LEU A 44 -12.68 6.23 -0.99
N GLN A 45 -12.67 5.50 0.13
CA GLN A 45 -13.16 4.12 0.25
C GLN A 45 -12.54 3.20 -0.82
N LEU A 46 -11.24 3.36 -1.11
CA LEU A 46 -10.58 2.66 -2.21
C LEU A 46 -10.22 1.23 -1.82
N PRO A 47 -10.78 0.20 -2.49
CA PRO A 47 -10.27 -1.15 -2.38
C PRO A 47 -8.79 -1.16 -2.77
N THR A 48 -7.93 -1.61 -1.86
CA THR A 48 -6.48 -1.51 -2.02
C THR A 48 -5.80 -2.84 -1.73
N LEU A 49 -4.93 -3.28 -2.64
CA LEU A 49 -3.96 -4.35 -2.41
C LEU A 49 -2.57 -3.73 -2.29
N LEU A 50 -1.91 -3.96 -1.16
CA LEU A 50 -0.55 -3.50 -0.87
C LEU A 50 0.37 -4.71 -0.75
N VAL A 51 1.44 -4.72 -1.54
CA VAL A 51 2.56 -5.65 -1.43
C VAL A 51 3.72 -4.90 -0.81
N THR A 52 4.25 -5.43 0.29
CA THR A 52 5.37 -4.85 1.02
C THR A 52 6.15 -5.93 1.76
N HIS A 53 7.44 -5.71 1.95
CA HIS A 53 8.30 -6.49 2.85
C HIS A 53 8.50 -5.81 4.21
N ASP A 54 7.91 -4.62 4.42
CA ASP A 54 8.03 -3.83 5.65
C ASP A 54 6.73 -3.90 6.46
N ALA A 55 6.77 -4.53 7.63
CA ALA A 55 5.61 -4.65 8.52
C ALA A 55 5.08 -3.29 9.00
N ALA A 56 5.92 -2.23 9.00
CA ALA A 56 5.49 -0.89 9.36
C ALA A 56 4.53 -0.28 8.32
N ASP A 57 4.47 -0.85 7.11
CA ASP A 57 3.55 -0.41 6.06
C ASP A 57 2.14 -1.01 6.18
N VAL A 58 1.90 -1.92 7.13
CA VAL A 58 0.57 -2.52 7.34
C VAL A 58 -0.31 -1.56 8.15
N PRO A 59 -1.43 -1.06 7.60
CA PRO A 59 -2.32 -0.19 8.36
C PRO A 59 -3.15 -1.01 9.38
N PRO A 60 -3.61 -0.38 10.48
CA PRO A 60 -4.46 -1.03 11.47
C PRO A 60 -5.72 -1.63 10.83
N GLY A 61 -6.08 -2.86 11.23
CA GLY A 61 -7.28 -3.53 10.73
C GLY A 61 -7.17 -4.12 9.32
N ALA A 62 -6.01 -3.99 8.66
CA ALA A 62 -5.79 -4.65 7.37
C ALA A 62 -5.77 -6.19 7.52
N ARG A 63 -6.37 -6.88 6.54
CA ARG A 63 -6.15 -8.31 6.37
C ARG A 63 -4.76 -8.53 5.78
N VAL A 64 -3.90 -9.22 6.52
CA VAL A 64 -2.54 -9.56 6.09
C VAL A 64 -2.52 -11.00 5.59
N LEU A 65 -1.87 -11.21 4.44
CA LEU A 65 -1.58 -12.53 3.87
C LEU A 65 -0.06 -12.66 3.76
N ASN A 66 0.54 -13.61 4.47
CA ASN A 66 1.97 -13.87 4.31
C ASN A 66 2.18 -14.79 3.11
N ILE A 67 3.06 -14.39 2.20
CA ILE A 67 3.40 -15.19 1.02
C ILE A 67 4.08 -16.51 1.43
N SER A 68 4.80 -16.55 2.56
CA SER A 68 5.40 -17.78 3.09
C SER A 68 4.38 -18.86 3.44
N ASP A 69 3.16 -18.46 3.77
CA ASP A 69 2.09 -19.38 4.16
C ASP A 69 1.36 -19.93 2.91
N TRP A 70 1.72 -19.44 1.72
CA TRP A 70 1.19 -19.92 0.46
C TRP A 70 1.85 -21.26 0.08
N GLN A 71 1.10 -22.33 0.29
CA GLN A 71 1.41 -23.62 -0.32
C GLN A 71 0.76 -23.66 -1.70
N VAL A 72 1.58 -23.85 -2.75
CA VAL A 72 1.04 -24.24 -4.05
C VAL A 72 0.44 -25.63 -3.83
N GLY A 73 -0.89 -25.73 -3.88
CA GLY A 73 -1.55 -27.03 -3.81
C GLY A 73 -1.00 -27.91 -4.92
N ASP A 74 -0.56 -29.13 -4.57
CA ASP A 74 -0.08 -30.12 -5.53
C ASP A 74 -1.16 -30.30 -6.62
N ALA A 75 -0.87 -29.79 -7.82
CA ALA A 75 -1.68 -29.94 -9.02
C ALA A 75 -1.09 -31.05 -9.90
#